data_AF-A0A261B5V7-F1
#
_entry.id   AF-A0A261B5V7-F1
#
_cell.length_a   1.000
_cell.length_b   1.000
_cell.length_c   1.000
_cell.angle_alpha   90.00
_cell.angle_beta   90.00
_cell.angle_gamma   90.00
#
_symmetry.space_group_name_H-M   'P 1'
#
loop_
_entity.id
_entity.type
_entity.pdbx_description
1 polymer ?
#
loop_
_entity_poly.entity_id
_entity_poly.type
_entity_poly.pdbx_seq_one_letter_code
_entity_poly.pdbx_strand_id
1 'polypeptide(L)'
;MVFLFDDVPIKEYFTKLFNFYVDFQAQNPKYRCIFGKVHVLNAAKVLLLLEIFLIIPLYILFLFPWWLMWIGFHLVIILITIYALRKKKHRFMWPMVLFTLTQFFFWGILTLLQLLIAFFDTQSFLNFYSQGHHEEFFEKALVVIVVKLIVLLIGAILFWRLSVFYAVKNYFSDRLEGQVSATEESKGLEGVAQKLLQPV
;
A
#
# COMPACT_ATOMS: atom_id res chain seq x y z
N MET A 1 -20.94 5.32 26.55
CA MET A 1 -21.22 4.14 25.70
C MET A 1 -20.04 3.91 24.79
N VAL A 2 -19.37 2.76 24.85
CA VAL A 2 -18.23 2.44 23.97
C VAL A 2 -18.75 1.63 22.79
N PHE A 3 -18.62 2.16 21.58
CA PHE A 3 -18.95 1.41 20.37
C PHE A 3 -17.84 0.41 20.06
N LEU A 4 -18.19 -0.87 20.05
CA LEU A 4 -17.31 -1.99 19.72
C LEU A 4 -17.58 -2.46 18.29
N PHE A 5 -16.52 -2.88 17.59
CA PHE A 5 -16.60 -3.56 16.31
C PHE A 5 -15.63 -4.74 16.30
N ASP A 6 -16.16 -5.97 16.16
CA ASP A 6 -15.39 -7.21 16.29
C ASP A 6 -14.60 -7.21 17.62
N ASP A 7 -15.32 -7.01 18.73
CA ASP A 7 -14.80 -6.97 20.11
C ASP A 7 -13.69 -5.94 20.41
N VAL A 8 -13.48 -4.98 19.50
CA VAL A 8 -12.46 -3.93 19.64
C VAL A 8 -13.14 -2.56 19.59
N PRO A 9 -12.81 -1.62 20.49
CA PRO A 9 -13.32 -0.25 20.41
C PRO A 9 -13.01 0.39 19.06
N ILE A 10 -13.99 1.03 18.43
CA ILE A 10 -13.82 1.66 17.09
C ILE A 10 -12.63 2.63 17.09
N LYS A 11 -12.45 3.40 18.18
CA LYS A 11 -11.31 4.32 18.36
C LYS A 11 -9.95 3.63 18.24
N GLU A 12 -9.82 2.36 18.64
CA GLU A 12 -8.56 1.63 18.54
C GLU A 12 -8.14 1.35 17.10
N TYR A 13 -9.09 1.21 16.17
CA TYR A 13 -8.76 0.99 14.76
C TYR A 13 -7.98 2.16 14.18
N PHE A 14 -8.32 3.40 14.58
CA PHE A 14 -7.65 4.61 14.12
C PHE A 14 -6.42 4.96 14.95
N THR A 15 -6.52 4.93 16.29
CA THR A 15 -5.40 5.31 17.16
C THR A 15 -4.20 4.36 17.02
N LYS A 16 -4.42 3.06 16.77
CA LYS A 16 -3.30 2.12 16.55
C LYS A 16 -2.63 2.27 15.19
N LEU A 17 -3.18 3.05 14.25
CA LEU A 17 -2.45 3.40 13.01
C LEU A 17 -1.19 4.23 13.31
N PHE A 18 -1.21 5.01 14.38
CA PHE A 18 -0.08 5.84 14.83
C PHE A 18 0.90 5.08 15.74
N ASN A 19 0.60 3.85 16.13
CA ASN A 19 1.52 3.01 16.87
C ASN A 19 2.42 2.24 15.90
N PHE A 20 3.71 2.60 15.82
CA PHE A 20 4.69 2.01 14.90
C PHE A 20 5.45 0.80 15.46
N TYR A 21 5.01 0.26 16.60
CA TYR A 21 5.58 -0.96 17.16
C TYR A 21 5.27 -2.18 16.26
N VAL A 22 6.28 -3.03 16.06
CA VAL A 22 6.21 -4.26 15.28
C VAL A 22 6.59 -5.42 16.20
N ASP A 23 5.68 -6.39 16.34
CA ASP A 23 5.75 -7.43 17.36
C ASP A 23 6.20 -8.80 16.85
N PHE A 24 6.28 -9.01 15.53
CA PHE A 24 6.75 -10.27 14.94
C PHE A 24 7.79 -9.96 13.86
N GLN A 25 8.92 -10.67 13.88
CA GLN A 25 10.00 -10.60 12.89
C GLN A 25 10.41 -9.17 12.49
N ALA A 26 10.49 -8.24 13.44
CA ALA A 26 10.73 -6.81 13.19
C ALA A 26 12.06 -6.50 12.47
N GLN A 27 13.07 -7.37 12.61
CA GLN A 27 14.39 -7.24 11.98
C GLN A 27 14.55 -8.09 10.73
N ASN A 28 13.55 -8.88 10.33
CA ASN A 28 13.67 -9.75 9.16
C ASN A 28 13.78 -8.89 7.88
N PRO A 29 14.86 -9.02 7.09
CA PRO A 29 15.05 -8.22 5.88
C PRO A 29 13.93 -8.41 4.85
N LYS A 30 13.25 -9.57 4.83
CA LYS A 30 12.09 -9.84 3.95
C LYS A 30 10.97 -8.82 4.10
N TYR A 31 10.81 -8.25 5.30
CA TYR A 31 9.74 -7.30 5.62
C TYR A 31 10.25 -5.88 5.85
N ARG A 32 11.43 -5.57 5.30
CA ARG A 32 11.99 -4.22 5.35
C ARG A 32 12.03 -3.60 3.96
N CYS A 33 11.67 -2.32 3.87
CA CYS A 33 11.72 -1.48 2.68
C CYS A 33 12.54 -0.21 2.95
N ILE A 34 12.68 0.66 1.94
CA ILE A 34 13.47 1.90 1.99
C ILE A 34 14.89 1.59 2.47
N PHE A 35 15.68 0.93 1.61
CA PHE A 35 17.05 0.51 1.91
C PHE A 35 17.15 -0.35 3.18
N GLY A 36 16.13 -1.17 3.44
CA GLY A 36 16.08 -2.04 4.62
C GLY A 36 15.85 -1.32 5.95
N LYS A 37 15.49 -0.03 5.97
CA LYS A 37 15.37 0.76 7.22
C LYS A 37 13.97 0.74 7.82
N VAL A 38 12.93 0.57 7.02
CA VAL A 38 11.53 0.70 7.46
C VAL A 38 10.82 -0.63 7.33
N HIS A 39 10.14 -1.08 8.39
CA HIS A 39 9.31 -2.28 8.31
C HIS A 39 8.05 -2.03 7.45
N VAL A 40 7.67 -2.99 6.61
CA VAL A 40 6.55 -2.86 5.66
C VAL A 40 5.22 -2.52 6.32
N LEU A 41 5.00 -2.98 7.56
CA LEU A 41 3.80 -2.62 8.34
C LEU A 41 3.77 -1.12 8.67
N ASN A 42 4.91 -0.52 8.99
CA ASN A 42 5.01 0.89 9.30
C ASN A 42 4.90 1.72 8.03
N ALA A 43 5.53 1.28 6.94
CA ALA A 43 5.36 1.90 5.63
C ALA A 43 3.89 1.89 5.18
N ALA A 44 3.17 0.77 5.34
CA ALA A 44 1.76 0.67 4.99
C ALA A 44 0.87 1.62 5.82
N LYS A 45 1.15 1.77 7.12
CA LYS A 45 0.45 2.75 7.98
C LYS A 45 0.70 4.17 7.50
N VAL A 46 1.95 4.54 7.20
CA VAL A 46 2.30 5.86 6.67
C VAL A 46 1.62 6.12 5.33
N LEU A 47 1.64 5.15 4.41
CA LEU A 47 0.96 5.26 3.11
C LEU A 47 -0.56 5.43 3.27
N LEU A 48 -1.17 4.74 4.23
CA LEU A 48 -2.60 4.88 4.50
C LEU A 48 -2.94 6.25 5.11
N LEU A 49 -2.12 6.74 6.03
CA LEU A 49 -2.26 8.08 6.60
C LEU A 49 -2.07 9.16 5.54
N LEU A 50 -1.08 9.00 4.65
CA LEU A 50 -0.86 9.88 3.50
C LEU A 50 -2.10 9.90 2.58
N GLU A 51 -2.69 8.73 2.30
CA GLU A 51 -3.89 8.63 1.49
C GLU A 51 -5.05 9.44 2.10
N ILE A 52 -5.28 9.25 3.41
CA ILE A 52 -6.39 9.86 4.15
C ILE A 52 -6.21 11.38 4.27
N PHE A 53 -5.02 11.84 4.67
CA PHE A 53 -4.81 13.25 5.06
C PHE A 53 -4.31 14.15 3.93
N LEU A 54 -3.73 13.59 2.86
CA LEU A 54 -3.16 14.37 1.77
C LEU A 54 -3.80 14.04 0.42
N ILE A 55 -3.77 12.77 0.01
CA ILE A 55 -4.17 12.39 -1.35
C ILE A 55 -5.67 12.59 -1.58
N ILE A 56 -6.52 12.14 -0.65
CA ILE A 56 -7.97 12.33 -0.75
C ILE A 56 -8.37 13.81 -0.81
N PRO A 57 -7.90 14.70 0.11
CA PRO A 57 -8.17 16.14 0.01
C PRO A 57 -7.70 16.76 -1.30
N LEU A 58 -6.54 16.36 -1.82
CA LEU A 58 -6.06 16.84 -3.13
C LEU A 58 -6.99 16.40 -4.26
N TYR A 59 -7.43 15.14 -4.28
CA TYR A 59 -8.40 14.69 -5.29
C TYR A 59 -9.73 15.43 -5.18
N ILE A 60 -10.23 15.68 -3.98
CA ILE A 60 -11.43 16.51 -3.77
C ILE A 60 -11.22 17.90 -4.38
N LEU A 61 -10.10 18.55 -4.07
CA LEU A 61 -9.86 19.93 -4.49
C LEU A 61 -9.73 20.07 -6.01
N PHE A 62 -9.04 19.14 -6.68
CA PHE A 62 -8.70 19.25 -8.11
C PHE A 62 -9.64 18.49 -9.05
N LEU A 63 -10.38 17.49 -8.57
CA LEU A 63 -11.28 16.65 -9.41
C LEU A 63 -12.77 16.85 -9.09
N PHE A 64 -13.12 17.88 -8.31
CA PHE A 64 -14.52 18.22 -8.07
C PHE A 64 -15.22 18.68 -9.37
N PRO A 65 -16.47 18.26 -9.67
CA PRO A 65 -17.34 17.38 -8.87
C PRO A 65 -17.18 15.88 -9.20
N TRP A 66 -16.43 15.53 -10.25
CA TRP A 66 -16.29 14.15 -10.75
C TRP A 66 -15.84 13.14 -9.70
N TRP A 67 -15.08 13.59 -8.69
CA TRP A 67 -14.62 12.76 -7.58
C TRP A 67 -15.75 12.23 -6.68
N LEU A 68 -16.92 12.88 -6.63
CA LEU A 68 -18.05 12.45 -5.80
C LEU A 68 -18.51 11.02 -6.12
N MET A 69 -18.34 10.57 -7.36
CA MET A 69 -18.67 9.19 -7.76
C MET A 69 -17.72 8.14 -7.16
N TRP A 70 -16.52 8.54 -6.73
CA TRP A 70 -15.43 7.64 -6.33
C TRP A 70 -15.16 7.63 -4.82
N ILE A 71 -15.70 8.60 -4.06
CA ILE A 71 -15.46 8.73 -2.62
C ILE A 71 -15.87 7.47 -1.85
N GLY A 72 -17.06 6.94 -2.12
CA GLY A 72 -17.59 5.79 -1.39
C GLY A 72 -16.71 4.55 -1.55
N PHE A 73 -16.27 4.29 -2.78
CA PHE A 73 -15.36 3.20 -3.09
C PHE A 73 -14.02 3.32 -2.36
N HIS A 74 -13.41 4.52 -2.37
CA HIS A 74 -12.14 4.77 -1.67
C HIS A 74 -12.27 4.61 -0.15
N LEU A 75 -13.36 5.15 0.44
CA LEU A 75 -13.62 5.01 1.87
C LEU A 75 -13.75 3.54 2.29
N VAL A 76 -14.49 2.73 1.52
CA VAL A 76 -14.64 1.30 1.81
C VAL A 76 -13.29 0.57 1.79
N ILE A 77 -12.45 0.83 0.78
CA ILE A 77 -11.10 0.24 0.71
C ILE A 77 -10.26 0.63 1.91
N ILE A 78 -10.28 1.90 2.32
CA ILE A 78 -9.54 2.40 3.48
C ILE A 78 -10.01 1.69 4.75
N LEU A 79 -11.33 1.62 4.99
CA LEU A 79 -11.88 0.97 6.18
C LEU A 79 -11.52 -0.53 6.25
N ILE A 80 -11.62 -1.25 5.12
CA ILE A 80 -11.20 -2.65 5.04
C ILE A 80 -9.71 -2.79 5.33
N THR A 81 -8.88 -1.87 4.84
CA THR A 81 -7.43 -1.88 5.08
C THR A 81 -7.10 -1.62 6.55
N ILE A 82 -7.77 -0.65 7.19
CA ILE A 82 -7.63 -0.38 8.63
C ILE A 82 -8.01 -1.63 9.43
N TYR A 83 -9.13 -2.27 9.08
CA TYR A 83 -9.56 -3.52 9.70
C TYR A 83 -8.51 -4.62 9.55
N ALA A 84 -8.01 -4.84 8.33
CA ALA A 84 -7.01 -5.85 8.02
C ALA A 84 -5.71 -5.63 8.81
N LEU A 85 -5.24 -4.38 8.91
CA LEU A 85 -4.06 -4.00 9.69
C LEU A 85 -4.26 -4.23 11.19
N ARG A 86 -5.42 -3.86 11.73
CA ARG A 86 -5.72 -4.00 13.17
C ARG A 86 -5.86 -5.45 13.60
N LYS A 87 -6.52 -6.27 12.78
CA LYS A 87 -6.75 -7.70 13.03
C LYS A 87 -5.65 -8.60 12.49
N LYS A 88 -4.67 -8.03 11.77
CA LYS A 88 -3.54 -8.74 11.14
C LYS A 88 -4.00 -9.88 10.23
N LYS A 89 -5.11 -9.68 9.49
CA LYS A 89 -5.71 -10.71 8.64
C LYS A 89 -5.27 -10.53 7.18
N HIS A 90 -4.45 -11.46 6.68
CA HIS A 90 -3.90 -11.39 5.32
C HIS A 90 -4.99 -11.35 4.23
N ARG A 91 -6.11 -12.07 4.38
CA ARG A 91 -7.18 -12.12 3.36
C ARG A 91 -7.82 -10.75 3.10
N PHE A 92 -7.96 -9.93 4.14
CA PHE A 92 -8.55 -8.60 4.03
C PHE A 92 -7.58 -7.55 3.47
N MET A 93 -6.32 -7.90 3.22
CA MET A 93 -5.38 -7.02 2.52
C MET A 93 -5.56 -7.06 0.99
N TRP A 94 -6.18 -8.11 0.44
CA TRP A 94 -6.35 -8.27 -1.01
C TRP A 94 -7.04 -7.11 -1.72
N PRO A 95 -8.12 -6.51 -1.19
CA PRO A 95 -8.75 -5.35 -1.82
C PRO A 95 -7.78 -4.18 -2.06
N MET A 96 -6.91 -3.87 -1.08
CA MET A 96 -5.89 -2.83 -1.23
C MET A 96 -4.78 -3.23 -2.20
N VAL A 97 -4.36 -4.50 -2.20
CA VAL A 97 -3.38 -5.03 -3.16
C VAL A 97 -3.92 -4.93 -4.58
N LEU A 98 -5.17 -5.33 -4.83
CA LEU A 98 -5.80 -5.24 -6.14
C LEU A 98 -5.99 -3.78 -6.57
N PHE A 99 -6.40 -2.91 -5.65
CA PHE A 99 -6.54 -1.49 -5.94
C PHE A 99 -5.21 -0.85 -6.38
N THR A 100 -4.13 -1.11 -5.62
CA THR A 100 -2.79 -0.57 -5.95
C THR A 100 -2.20 -1.20 -7.21
N LEU A 101 -2.48 -2.48 -7.47
CA LEU A 101 -2.12 -3.15 -8.73
C LEU A 101 -2.81 -2.50 -9.92
N THR A 102 -4.12 -2.26 -9.83
CA THR A 102 -4.91 -1.62 -10.86
C THR A 102 -4.41 -0.20 -11.14
N GLN A 103 -4.10 0.58 -10.10
CA GLN A 103 -3.52 1.92 -10.27
C GLN A 103 -2.16 1.88 -10.98
N PHE A 104 -1.27 0.98 -10.58
CA PHE A 104 0.03 0.82 -11.24
C PHE A 104 -0.13 0.38 -12.71
N PHE A 105 -1.06 -0.54 -12.99
CA PHE A 105 -1.34 -1.03 -14.33
C PHE A 105 -1.86 0.08 -15.26
N PHE A 106 -2.87 0.83 -14.85
CA PHE A 106 -3.41 1.94 -15.65
C PHE A 106 -2.38 3.05 -15.85
N TRP A 107 -1.59 3.37 -14.81
CA TRP A 107 -0.48 4.32 -14.95
C TRP A 107 0.57 3.84 -15.96
N GLY A 108 0.91 2.56 -15.92
CA GLY A 108 1.83 1.93 -16.86
C GLY A 108 1.35 2.03 -18.31
N ILE A 109 0.09 1.70 -18.58
CA ILE A 109 -0.51 1.84 -19.91
C ILE A 109 -0.46 3.29 -20.37
N LEU A 110 -0.93 4.22 -19.53
CA LEU A 110 -0.95 5.64 -19.87
C LEU A 110 0.46 6.17 -20.18
N THR A 111 1.44 5.80 -19.35
CA THR A 111 2.84 6.18 -19.53
C THR A 111 3.40 5.62 -20.84
N LEU A 112 3.15 4.35 -21.15
CA LEU A 112 3.61 3.74 -22.39
C LEU A 112 3.04 4.45 -23.62
N LEU A 113 1.74 4.74 -23.63
CA LEU A 113 1.09 5.48 -24.71
C LEU A 113 1.69 6.89 -24.84
N GLN A 114 1.91 7.60 -23.73
CA GLN A 114 2.50 8.93 -23.74
C GLN A 114 3.94 8.94 -24.25
N LEU A 115 4.75 7.96 -23.87
CA LEU A 115 6.14 7.83 -24.34
C LEU A 115 6.19 7.51 -25.84
N LEU A 116 5.26 6.70 -26.35
CA LEU A 116 5.11 6.44 -27.78
C LEU A 116 4.73 7.72 -28.54
N ILE A 117 3.74 8.47 -28.05
CA ILE A 117 3.34 9.75 -28.66
C ILE A 117 4.52 10.72 -28.65
N ALA A 118 5.27 10.83 -27.55
CA ALA A 118 6.42 11.72 -27.45
C ALA A 118 7.51 11.43 -28.50
N PHE A 119 7.63 10.17 -28.93
CA PHE A 119 8.60 9.74 -29.94
C PHE A 119 8.19 10.18 -31.36
N PHE A 120 6.90 10.11 -31.69
CA PHE A 120 6.39 10.47 -33.02
C PHE A 120 5.99 11.94 -33.15
N ASP A 121 5.45 12.53 -32.09
CA ASP A 121 4.96 13.91 -32.05
C ASP A 121 5.22 14.52 -30.67
N THR A 122 6.43 15.05 -30.52
CA THR A 122 6.85 15.76 -29.30
C THR A 122 5.97 16.98 -29.00
N GLN A 123 5.40 17.64 -30.02
CA GLN A 123 4.55 18.82 -29.81
C GLN A 123 3.20 18.42 -29.21
N SER A 124 2.57 17.34 -29.70
CA SER A 124 1.35 16.81 -29.08
C SER A 124 1.59 16.33 -27.65
N PHE A 125 2.75 15.71 -27.38
CA PHE A 125 3.13 15.33 -26.01
C PHE A 125 3.26 16.56 -25.10
N LEU A 126 3.95 17.62 -25.54
CA LEU A 126 4.07 18.86 -24.76
C LEU A 126 2.72 19.53 -24.55
N ASN A 127 1.86 19.57 -25.57
CA ASN A 127 0.50 20.12 -25.48
C ASN A 127 -0.34 19.37 -24.44
N PHE A 128 -0.21 18.03 -24.35
CA PHE A 128 -0.92 17.23 -23.34
C PHE A 128 -0.59 17.68 -21.91
N TYR A 129 0.64 18.11 -21.64
CA TYR A 129 1.06 18.65 -20.35
C TYR A 129 0.95 20.18 -20.25
N SER A 130 0.28 20.84 -21.19
CA SER A 130 0.19 22.31 -21.26
C SER A 130 1.55 23.02 -21.39
N GLN A 131 2.54 22.33 -21.95
CA GLN A 131 3.91 22.82 -22.17
C GLN A 131 4.22 23.10 -23.65
N GLY A 132 3.18 23.25 -24.48
CA GLY A 132 3.34 23.52 -25.92
C GLY A 132 3.89 24.90 -26.27
N HIS A 133 3.94 25.82 -25.31
CA HIS A 133 4.28 27.23 -25.49
C HIS A 133 5.79 27.51 -25.56
N HIS A 134 6.64 26.54 -25.17
CA HIS A 134 8.09 26.67 -25.35
C HIS A 134 8.39 26.66 -26.84
N GLU A 135 9.16 27.63 -27.35
CA GLU A 135 9.49 27.71 -28.78
C GLU A 135 10.90 27.17 -29.05
N GLU A 136 11.83 27.39 -28.12
CA GLU A 136 13.22 27.00 -28.28
C GLU A 136 13.45 25.49 -28.13
N PHE A 137 14.33 24.94 -28.97
CA PHE A 137 14.63 23.50 -28.97
C PHE A 137 15.17 23.00 -27.62
N PHE A 138 16.08 23.75 -27.00
CA PHE A 138 16.68 23.36 -25.72
C PHE A 138 15.67 23.37 -24.58
N GLU A 139 14.78 24.36 -24.54
CA GLU A 139 13.70 24.44 -23.55
C GLU A 139 12.74 23.27 -23.69
N LYS A 140 12.29 22.97 -24.93
CA LYS A 140 11.44 21.79 -25.21
C LYS A 140 12.10 20.50 -24.75
N ALA A 141 13.37 20.30 -25.09
CA ALA A 141 14.11 19.09 -24.70
C ALA A 141 14.21 18.94 -23.18
N LEU A 142 14.55 20.02 -22.47
CA LEU A 142 14.65 20.03 -21.01
C LEU A 142 13.29 19.71 -20.35
N VAL A 143 12.21 20.35 -20.81
CA VAL A 143 10.86 20.10 -20.30
C VAL A 143 10.41 18.66 -20.54
N VAL A 144 10.65 18.11 -21.73
CA VAL A 144 10.34 16.69 -22.02
C VAL A 144 11.08 15.75 -21.07
N ILE A 145 12.36 16.00 -20.80
CA ILE A 145 13.15 15.19 -19.86
C ILE A 145 12.56 15.27 -18.45
N VAL A 146 12.25 16.47 -17.96
CA VAL A 146 11.67 16.69 -16.63
C VAL A 146 10.32 15.99 -16.50
N VAL A 147 9.43 16.15 -17.48
CA VAL A 147 8.11 15.49 -17.49
C VAL A 147 8.27 13.98 -17.47
N LYS A 148 9.16 13.40 -18.29
CA LYS A 148 9.43 11.96 -18.28
C LYS A 148 9.93 11.46 -16.92
N LEU A 149 10.86 12.19 -16.30
CA LEU A 149 11.37 11.85 -14.97
C LEU A 149 10.26 11.86 -13.92
N ILE A 150 9.37 12.86 -13.93
CA ILE A 150 8.23 12.94 -13.02
C ILE A 150 7.27 11.75 -13.25
N VAL A 151 6.93 11.45 -14.51
CA VAL A 151 6.02 10.36 -14.86
C VAL A 151 6.58 9.00 -14.42
N LEU A 152 7.87 8.77 -14.63
CA LEU A 152 8.56 7.56 -14.17
C LEU A 152 8.66 7.50 -12.63
N LEU A 153 8.89 8.64 -11.98
CA LEU A 153 8.93 8.71 -10.51
C LEU A 153 7.57 8.35 -9.89
N ILE A 154 6.46 8.85 -10.45
CA ILE A 154 5.11 8.46 -10.02
C ILE A 154 4.92 6.95 -10.20
N GLY A 155 5.35 6.40 -11.34
CA GLY A 155 5.31 4.95 -11.58
C GLY A 155 6.09 4.14 -10.54
N ALA A 156 7.30 4.59 -10.19
CA ALA A 156 8.11 3.96 -9.15
C ALA A 156 7.45 4.03 -7.76
N ILE A 157 6.82 5.15 -7.42
CA ILE A 157 6.06 5.32 -6.16
C ILE A 157 4.85 4.36 -6.14
N LEU A 158 4.10 4.26 -7.24
CA LEU A 158 2.96 3.34 -7.35
C LEU A 158 3.39 1.88 -7.22
N PHE A 159 4.48 1.49 -7.88
CA PHE A 159 5.05 0.15 -7.75
C PHE A 159 5.53 -0.15 -6.32
N TRP A 160 6.20 0.82 -5.68
CA TRP A 160 6.63 0.68 -4.29
C TRP A 160 5.44 0.51 -3.35
N ARG A 161 4.39 1.31 -3.53
CA ARG A 161 3.13 1.19 -2.76
C ARG A 161 2.52 -0.21 -2.90
N LEU A 162 2.38 -0.72 -4.12
CA LEU A 162 1.92 -2.08 -4.39
C LEU A 162 2.77 -3.13 -3.64
N SER A 163 4.10 -3.01 -3.76
CA SER A 163 5.06 -3.91 -3.12
C SER A 163 4.93 -3.92 -1.59
N VAL A 164 4.73 -2.75 -0.98
CA VAL A 164 4.52 -2.63 0.48
C VAL A 164 3.25 -3.37 0.93
N PHE A 165 2.11 -3.12 0.29
CA PHE A 165 0.86 -3.77 0.69
C PHE A 165 0.86 -5.28 0.43
N TYR A 166 1.48 -5.72 -0.68
CA TYR A 166 1.68 -7.14 -0.95
C TYR A 166 2.58 -7.80 0.11
N ALA A 167 3.67 -7.13 0.51
CA ALA A 167 4.55 -7.61 1.58
C ALA A 167 3.85 -7.68 2.94
N VAL A 168 2.99 -6.70 3.28
CA VAL A 168 2.16 -6.77 4.51
C VAL A 168 1.21 -7.97 4.47
N LYS A 169 0.59 -8.24 3.32
CA LYS A 169 -0.26 -9.43 3.14
C LYS A 169 0.52 -10.71 3.41
N ASN A 170 1.74 -10.84 2.87
CA ASN A 170 2.58 -12.02 3.12
C ASN A 170 3.06 -12.09 4.57
N TYR A 171 3.46 -10.96 5.17
CA TYR A 171 3.81 -10.87 6.59
C TYR A 171 2.69 -11.39 7.50
N PHE A 172 1.43 -11.05 7.22
CA PHE A 172 0.28 -11.56 7.97
C PHE A 172 0.01 -13.06 7.72
N SER A 173 0.33 -13.59 6.54
CA SER A 173 0.23 -15.04 6.27
C SER A 173 1.29 -15.79 7.07
N ASP A 174 2.55 -15.38 6.93
CA ASP A 174 3.69 -16.03 7.56
C ASP A 174 3.61 -15.96 9.09
N ARG A 175 3.04 -14.86 9.64
CA ARG A 175 2.73 -14.77 11.07
C ARG A 175 1.70 -15.79 11.51
N LEU A 176 0.62 -15.95 10.75
CA LEU A 176 -0.44 -16.90 11.08
C LEU A 176 0.10 -18.33 11.06
N GLU A 177 0.88 -18.68 10.04
CA GLU A 177 1.56 -19.97 9.92
C GLU A 177 2.53 -20.21 11.09
N GLY A 178 3.34 -19.20 11.44
CA GLY A 178 4.25 -19.29 12.60
C GLY A 178 3.51 -19.46 13.93
N GLN A 179 2.33 -18.85 14.10
CA GLN A 179 1.50 -19.05 15.28
C GLN A 179 0.88 -20.46 15.32
N VAL A 180 0.45 -21.00 14.18
CA VAL A 180 -0.07 -22.36 14.08
C VAL A 180 1.03 -23.36 14.41
N SER A 181 2.22 -23.22 13.83
CA SER A 181 3.38 -24.09 14.09
C SER A 181 3.78 -24.08 15.57
N ALA A 182 3.89 -22.92 16.21
CA ALA A 182 4.21 -22.83 17.64
C ALA A 182 3.16 -23.50 18.54
N THR A 183 1.87 -23.43 18.15
CA THR A 183 0.77 -24.05 18.89
C THR A 183 0.74 -25.57 18.70
N GLU A 184 1.11 -26.08 17.52
CA GLU A 184 1.22 -27.51 17.25
C GLU A 184 2.41 -28.13 17.98
N GLU A 185 3.56 -27.44 18.04
CA GLU A 185 4.71 -27.87 18.84
C GLU A 185 4.37 -27.92 20.33
N SER A 186 3.70 -26.89 20.87
CA SER A 186 3.31 -26.88 22.29
C SER A 186 2.33 -28.02 22.62
N LYS A 187 1.35 -28.28 21.76
CA LYS A 187 0.40 -29.41 21.91
C LYS A 187 1.10 -30.77 21.79
N GLY A 188 2.09 -30.89 20.91
CA GLY A 188 2.90 -32.10 20.78
C GLY A 188 3.72 -32.39 22.03
N LEU A 189 4.36 -31.35 22.60
CA LEU A 189 5.10 -31.43 23.87
C LEU A 189 4.20 -31.77 25.06
N GLU A 190 3.00 -31.17 25.16
CA GLU A 190 2.00 -31.52 26.18
C GLU A 190 1.55 -32.99 26.06
N GLY A 191 1.29 -33.46 24.84
CA GLY A 191 0.91 -34.86 24.59
C GLY A 191 2.02 -35.87 24.92
N VAL A 192 3.29 -35.51 24.73
CA VAL A 192 4.44 -36.33 25.12
C VAL A 192 4.65 -36.33 26.63
N ALA A 193 4.57 -35.16 27.28
CA ALA A 193 4.66 -35.05 28.73
C ALA A 193 3.54 -35.84 29.44
N GLN A 194 2.32 -35.82 28.89
CA GLN A 194 1.19 -36.57 29.42
C GLN A 194 1.36 -38.09 29.28
N LYS A 195 2.02 -38.56 28.22
CA LYS A 195 2.38 -39.99 28.06
C LYS A 195 3.49 -40.45 29.01
N LEU A 196 4.42 -39.58 29.37
CA LEU A 196 5.52 -39.90 30.30
C LEU A 196 5.09 -39.88 31.77
N LEU A 197 3.97 -39.24 32.09
CA LEU A 197 3.42 -39.15 33.45
C LEU A 197 2.32 -40.19 33.74
N GLN A 198 1.97 -41.05 32.77
CA GLN A 198 1.09 -42.19 33.06
C GLN A 198 1.89 -43.28 33.79
N PRO A 199 1.50 -43.66 35.03
CA PRO A 199 2.13 -44.78 35.70
C PRO A 199 1.80 -46.06 34.92
N VAL A 200 2.84 -46.86 34.65
CA VAL A 200 2.76 -48.19 34.03
C VAL A 200 1.90 -49.12 34.88
#